data_AF-A0A521BSJ1-F1
#
_entry.id   AF-A0A521BSJ1-F1
#
_cell.length_a   1.000
_cell.length_b   1.000
_cell.length_c   1.000
_cell.angle_alpha   90.00
_cell.angle_beta   90.00
_cell.angle_gamma   90.00
#
_symmetry.space_group_name_H-M   'P 1'
#
loop_
_entity.id
_entity.type
_entity.pdbx_description
1 polymer ?
#
loop_
_entity_poly.entity_id
_entity_poly.type
_entity_poly.pdbx_seq_one_letter_code
_entity_poly.pdbx_strand_id
1 'polypeptide(L)'
;MNILSLLTAFGLGSIVTALVQAWLSNRSKRDERSFREKQAAYIGLLEAYHRAAVEGTDEAAKNFAYWQMRCELVASEAVRKAIERIIDTNDDKVGRSQAHEALKIALRTDLGITKV
;
A
#
# COMPACT_ATOMS: atom_id res chain seq x y z
N MET A 1 28.61 10.66 -40.11
CA MET A 1 27.98 11.69 -39.27
C MET A 1 27.46 11.00 -38.00
N ASN A 2 28.03 11.30 -36.84
CA ASN A 2 27.70 10.57 -35.60
C ASN A 2 26.27 10.89 -35.14
N ILE A 3 25.53 9.90 -34.63
CA ILE A 3 24.17 10.06 -34.07
C ILE A 3 24.14 11.16 -32.98
N LEU A 4 25.24 11.32 -32.24
CA LEU A 4 25.47 12.42 -31.30
C LEU A 4 25.35 13.82 -31.91
N SER A 5 25.80 14.02 -33.16
CA SER A 5 25.70 15.30 -33.87
C SER A 5 24.28 15.58 -34.39
N LEU A 6 23.51 14.54 -34.71
CA LEU A 6 22.08 14.66 -35.06
C LEU A 6 21.23 14.99 -33.83
N LEU A 7 21.54 14.39 -32.67
CA LEU A 7 20.85 14.66 -31.41
C LEU A 7 21.04 16.09 -30.90
N THR A 8 22.21 16.68 -31.13
CA THR A 8 22.51 18.07 -30.77
C THR A 8 22.01 19.08 -31.80
N ALA A 9 22.12 18.80 -33.10
CA ALA A 9 21.75 19.75 -34.17
C ALA A 9 20.22 19.95 -34.32
N PHE A 10 19.41 18.97 -33.94
CA PHE A 10 17.94 19.04 -34.09
C PHE A 10 17.19 19.32 -32.78
N GLY A 11 17.88 19.60 -31.68
CA GLY A 11 17.23 19.76 -30.36
C GLY A 11 16.55 18.48 -29.85
N LEU A 12 16.78 17.33 -30.49
CA LEU A 12 16.16 16.05 -30.12
C LEU A 12 16.54 15.62 -28.70
N GLY A 13 17.71 16.02 -28.21
CA GLY A 13 18.10 15.81 -26.80
C GLY A 13 17.14 16.45 -25.79
N SER A 14 16.57 17.63 -26.09
CA SER A 14 15.62 18.29 -25.18
C SER A 14 14.24 17.64 -25.22
N ILE A 15 13.81 17.16 -26.39
CA ILE A 15 12.56 16.40 -26.56
C ILE A 15 12.62 15.07 -25.80
N VAL A 16 13.71 14.31 -25.96
CA VAL A 16 13.91 13.05 -25.23
C VAL A 16 13.94 13.29 -23.72
N THR A 17 14.64 14.34 -23.27
CA THR A 17 14.69 14.70 -21.85
C THR A 17 13.30 15.06 -21.31
N ALA A 18 12.53 15.85 -22.06
CA ALA A 18 11.17 16.23 -21.67
C ALA A 18 10.24 15.02 -21.57
N LEU A 19 10.35 14.04 -22.49
CA LEU A 19 9.58 12.80 -22.44
C LEU A 19 9.94 11.95 -21.22
N VAL A 20 11.23 11.80 -20.92
CA VAL A 20 11.71 11.06 -19.74
C VAL A 20 11.23 11.73 -18.45
N GLN A 21 11.33 13.06 -18.36
CA GLN A 21 10.86 13.83 -17.21
C GLN A 21 9.34 13.73 -17.03
N ALA A 22 8.57 13.82 -18.11
CA ALA A 22 7.12 13.66 -18.08
C ALA A 22 6.72 12.25 -17.60
N TRP A 23 7.40 11.22 -18.09
CA TRP A 23 7.18 9.84 -17.66
C TRP A 23 7.52 9.63 -16.18
N LEU A 24 8.68 10.11 -15.73
CA LEU A 24 9.10 10.04 -14.32
C LEU A 24 8.14 10.80 -13.40
N SER A 25 7.72 12.01 -13.79
CA SER A 25 6.75 12.81 -13.03
C SER A 25 5.40 12.11 -12.92
N ASN A 26 4.90 11.54 -14.02
CA ASN A 26 3.64 10.83 -14.01
C ASN A 26 3.71 9.55 -13.16
N ARG A 27 4.84 8.82 -13.22
CA ARG A 27 5.10 7.67 -12.35
C ARG A 27 5.13 8.09 -10.88
N SER A 28 5.90 9.12 -10.54
CA SER A 28 6.01 9.63 -9.17
C SER A 28 4.65 10.03 -8.59
N LYS A 29 3.79 10.68 -9.39
CA LYS A 29 2.42 11.06 -8.97
C LYS A 29 1.54 9.85 -8.69
N ARG A 30 1.65 8.80 -9.51
CA ARG A 30 0.91 7.54 -9.31
C ARG A 30 1.39 6.80 -8.06
N ASP A 31 2.70 6.72 -7.87
CA ASP A 31 3.31 6.07 -6.72
C ASP A 31 2.94 6.82 -5.42
N GLU A 32 3.01 8.16 -5.43
CA GLU A 32 2.59 8.99 -4.29
C GLU A 32 1.10 8.84 -3.97
N ARG A 33 0.24 8.85 -4.99
CA ARG A 33 -1.21 8.65 -4.80
C ARG A 33 -1.50 7.27 -4.20
N SER A 34 -0.89 6.21 -4.75
CA SER A 34 -1.07 4.84 -4.24
C SER A 34 -0.58 4.72 -2.80
N PHE A 35 0.57 5.32 -2.46
CA PHE A 35 1.08 5.33 -1.10
C PHE A 35 0.10 6.00 -0.13
N ARG A 36 -0.44 7.18 -0.48
CA ARG A 36 -1.41 7.91 0.37
C ARG A 36 -2.71 7.13 0.56
N GLU A 37 -3.25 6.55 -0.50
CA GLU A 37 -4.49 5.75 -0.45
C GLU A 37 -4.31 4.51 0.44
N LYS A 38 -3.19 3.79 0.29
CA LYS A 38 -2.82 2.65 1.14
C LYS A 38 -2.62 3.06 2.59
N GLN A 39 -1.82 4.09 2.84
CA GLN A 39 -1.54 4.59 4.19
C GLN A 39 -2.82 4.93 4.94
N ALA A 40 -3.75 5.65 4.29
CA ALA A 40 -5.03 6.01 4.89
C ALA A 40 -5.89 4.78 5.22
N ALA A 41 -5.96 3.80 4.32
CA ALA A 41 -6.68 2.55 4.56
C ALA A 41 -6.07 1.75 5.73
N TYR A 42 -4.74 1.67 5.80
CA TYR A 42 -4.03 0.89 6.81
C TYR A 42 -4.13 1.48 8.20
N ILE A 43 -4.01 2.81 8.32
CA ILE A 43 -4.20 3.49 9.61
C ILE A 43 -5.64 3.28 10.09
N GLY A 44 -6.63 3.52 9.23
CA GLY A 44 -8.04 3.33 9.59
C GLY A 44 -8.38 1.88 9.97
N LEU A 45 -7.79 0.89 9.29
CA LEU A 45 -7.93 -0.53 9.66
C LEU A 45 -7.38 -0.80 11.06
N LEU A 46 -6.17 -0.32 11.37
CA LEU A 46 -5.55 -0.56 12.67
C LEU A 46 -6.33 0.09 13.82
N GLU A 47 -6.82 1.31 13.61
CA GLU A 47 -7.67 2.02 14.57
C GLU A 47 -9.00 1.27 14.79
N ALA A 48 -9.67 0.87 13.70
CA ALA A 48 -10.93 0.15 13.77
C ALA A 48 -10.77 -1.24 14.40
N TYR A 49 -9.67 -1.94 14.11
CA TYR A 49 -9.34 -3.22 14.70
C TYR A 49 -9.14 -3.12 16.22
N HIS A 50 -8.35 -2.13 16.65
CA HIS A 50 -8.16 -1.86 18.08
C HIS A 50 -9.50 -1.56 18.77
N ARG A 51 -10.32 -0.70 18.16
CA ARG A 51 -11.64 -0.33 18.68
C ARG A 51 -12.57 -1.54 18.81
N ALA A 52 -12.63 -2.40 17.79
CA ALA A 52 -13.41 -3.64 17.83
C ALA A 52 -12.94 -4.58 18.96
N ALA A 53 -11.63 -4.69 19.18
CA ALA A 53 -11.06 -5.51 20.24
C ALA A 53 -11.31 -4.97 21.66
N VAL A 54 -11.43 -3.66 21.83
CA VAL A 54 -11.64 -3.01 23.15
C VAL A 54 -13.12 -2.86 23.48
N GLU A 55 -13.93 -2.38 22.54
CA GLU A 55 -15.33 -2.08 22.79
C GLU A 55 -16.22 -3.32 22.70
N GLY A 56 -15.90 -4.28 21.83
CA GLY A 56 -16.70 -5.49 21.64
C GLY A 56 -18.14 -5.25 21.17
N THR A 57 -18.42 -4.07 20.58
CA THR A 57 -19.75 -3.70 20.07
C THR A 57 -19.92 -4.11 18.61
N ASP A 58 -21.17 -4.35 18.19
CA ASP A 58 -21.51 -4.61 16.78
C ASP A 58 -21.14 -3.43 15.87
N GLU A 59 -21.29 -2.20 16.36
CA GLU A 59 -20.86 -1.00 15.64
C GLU A 59 -19.35 -1.00 15.37
N ALA A 60 -18.54 -1.31 16.39
CA ALA A 60 -17.09 -1.38 16.24
C ALA A 60 -16.67 -2.52 15.29
N ALA A 61 -17.34 -3.68 15.36
CA ALA A 61 -17.11 -4.79 14.43
C ALA A 61 -17.44 -4.42 12.97
N LYS A 62 -18.58 -3.75 12.74
CA LYS A 62 -18.95 -3.24 11.41
C LYS A 62 -17.99 -2.17 10.89
N ASN A 63 -17.50 -1.30 11.77
CA ASN A 63 -16.48 -0.33 11.41
C ASN A 63 -15.16 -1.02 11.00
N PHE A 64 -14.74 -2.08 11.69
CA PHE A 64 -13.59 -2.88 11.28
C PHE A 64 -13.80 -3.52 9.89
N ALA A 65 -14.96 -4.14 9.65
CA ALA A 65 -15.30 -4.70 8.35
C ALA A 65 -15.30 -3.65 7.22
N TYR A 66 -15.78 -2.43 7.49
CA TYR A 66 -15.71 -1.32 6.54
C TYR A 66 -14.26 -1.00 6.14
N TRP A 67 -13.35 -0.91 7.10
CA TRP A 67 -11.94 -0.62 6.82
C TRP A 67 -11.21 -1.80 6.18
N GLN A 68 -11.63 -3.04 6.45
CA GLN A 68 -11.15 -4.21 5.72
C GLN A 68 -11.51 -4.09 4.22
N MET A 69 -12.76 -3.81 3.87
CA MET A 69 -13.16 -3.62 2.47
C MET A 69 -12.37 -2.48 1.79
N ARG A 70 -12.11 -1.40 2.53
CA ARG A 70 -11.28 -0.29 2.04
C ARG A 70 -9.86 -0.75 1.71
N CYS A 71 -9.29 -1.63 2.54
CA CYS A 71 -7.98 -2.24 2.25
C CYS A 71 -8.04 -3.14 1.02
N GLU A 72 -9.11 -3.91 0.80
CA GLU A 72 -9.23 -4.79 -0.36
C GLU A 72 -9.10 -4.08 -1.71
N LEU A 73 -9.48 -2.80 -1.77
CA LEU A 73 -9.41 -1.95 -2.96
C LEU A 73 -7.99 -1.48 -3.31
N VAL A 74 -7.12 -1.32 -2.31
CA VAL A 74 -5.81 -0.62 -2.47
C VAL A 74 -4.62 -1.49 -2.10
N ALA A 75 -4.83 -2.54 -1.32
CA ALA A 75 -3.78 -3.35 -0.74
C ALA A 75 -3.31 -4.46 -1.68
N SER A 76 -2.05 -4.87 -1.53
CA SER A 76 -1.57 -6.09 -2.18
C SER A 76 -2.23 -7.34 -1.61
N GLU A 77 -2.16 -8.43 -2.38
CA GLU A 77 -2.66 -9.73 -1.97
C GLU A 77 -2.06 -10.21 -0.64
N ALA A 78 -0.77 -9.93 -0.38
CA ALA A 78 -0.10 -10.29 0.86
C ALA A 78 -0.75 -9.64 2.08
N VAL A 79 -1.11 -8.36 1.98
CA VAL A 79 -1.82 -7.65 3.05
C VAL A 79 -3.22 -8.22 3.25
N ARG A 80 -3.97 -8.45 2.17
CA ARG A 80 -5.33 -9.03 2.25
C ARG A 80 -5.34 -10.39 2.97
N LYS A 81 -4.44 -11.29 2.59
CA LYS A 81 -4.27 -12.60 3.25
C LYS A 81 -3.86 -12.47 4.71
N ALA A 82 -3.02 -11.49 5.05
CA ALA A 82 -2.64 -11.25 6.44
C ALA A 82 -3.82 -10.76 7.28
N ILE A 83 -4.70 -9.91 6.72
CA ILE A 83 -5.93 -9.46 7.39
C ILE A 83 -6.89 -10.63 7.62
N GLU A 84 -7.14 -11.46 6.60
CA GLU A 84 -7.96 -12.68 6.74
C GLU A 84 -7.44 -13.57 7.88
N ARG A 85 -6.12 -13.77 7.95
CA ARG A 85 -5.51 -14.59 9.00
C ARG A 85 -5.70 -14.03 10.41
N ILE A 86 -5.84 -12.70 10.58
CA ILE A 86 -6.20 -12.11 11.88
C ILE A 86 -7.59 -12.55 12.32
N ILE A 87 -8.53 -12.61 11.38
CA ILE A 87 -9.93 -12.97 11.62
C ILE A 87 -10.01 -14.47 11.94
N ASP A 88 -9.33 -15.30 11.14
CA ASP A 88 -9.33 -16.76 11.29
C ASP A 88 -8.71 -17.22 12.61
N THR A 89 -7.75 -16.45 13.13
CA THR A 89 -7.02 -16.79 14.37
C THR A 89 -7.60 -16.12 15.61
N ASN A 90 -8.80 -15.53 15.56
CA ASN A 90 -9.33 -14.74 16.67
C ASN A 90 -9.40 -15.52 18.01
N ASP A 91 -9.72 -16.81 17.94
CA ASP A 91 -9.83 -17.71 19.09
C ASP A 91 -8.49 -18.40 19.49
N ASP A 92 -7.45 -18.29 18.65
CA ASP A 92 -6.11 -18.82 18.88
C ASP A 92 -5.13 -17.71 19.25
N LYS A 93 -4.80 -17.59 20.53
CA LYS A 93 -3.86 -16.56 21.01
C LYS A 93 -2.48 -16.62 20.34
N VAL A 94 -1.95 -17.82 20.07
CA VAL A 94 -0.62 -17.99 19.49
C VAL A 94 -0.67 -17.67 18.00
N GLY A 95 -1.65 -18.23 17.28
CA GLY A 95 -1.90 -17.93 15.88
C GLY A 95 -2.15 -16.45 15.63
N ARG A 96 -2.90 -15.79 16.52
CA ARG A 96 -3.19 -14.35 16.44
C ARG A 96 -1.94 -13.49 16.57
N SER A 97 -1.06 -13.82 17.51
CA SER A 97 0.21 -13.09 17.65
C SER A 97 1.08 -13.21 16.40
N GLN A 98 1.14 -14.40 15.80
CA GLN A 98 1.89 -14.61 14.54
C GLN A 98 1.25 -13.85 13.38
N ALA A 99 -0.09 -13.85 13.30
CA ALA A 99 -0.84 -13.12 12.29
C ALA A 99 -0.65 -11.59 12.43
N HIS A 100 -0.55 -11.05 13.65
CA HIS A 100 -0.21 -9.64 13.89
C HIS A 100 1.19 -9.29 13.35
N GLU A 101 2.20 -10.13 13.60
CA GLU A 101 3.54 -9.91 13.06
C GLU A 101 3.54 -9.97 11.53
N ALA A 102 2.87 -10.96 10.94
CA ALA A 102 2.74 -11.10 9.50
C ALA A 102 2.06 -9.87 8.86
N LEU A 103 0.98 -9.36 9.49
CA LEU A 103 0.29 -8.16 9.03
C LEU A 103 1.22 -6.94 9.05
N LYS A 104 1.95 -6.70 10.15
CA LYS A 104 2.90 -5.58 10.22
C LYS A 104 3.96 -5.63 9.12
N ILE A 105 4.52 -6.82 8.85
CA ILE A 105 5.50 -7.01 7.78
C ILE A 105 4.87 -6.72 6.41
N ALA A 106 3.68 -7.26 6.16
CA ALA A 106 2.96 -7.07 4.90
C ALA A 106 2.65 -5.58 4.65
N LEU A 107 2.13 -4.86 5.64
CA LEU A 107 1.81 -3.43 5.53
C LEU A 107 3.06 -2.60 5.22
N ARG A 108 4.16 -2.85 5.94
CA ARG A 108 5.42 -2.11 5.72
C ARG A 108 6.03 -2.40 4.36
N THR A 109 5.95 -3.64 3.91
CA THR A 109 6.42 -4.04 2.57
C THR A 109 5.57 -3.36 1.49
N ASP A 110 4.25 -3.37 1.65
CA ASP A 110 3.32 -2.84 0.66
C ASP A 110 3.36 -1.31 0.55
N LEU A 111 3.76 -0.62 1.63
CA LEU A 111 4.09 0.80 1.66
C LEU A 111 5.52 1.12 1.18
N GLY A 112 6.34 0.11 0.89
CA GLY A 112 7.74 0.29 0.47
C GLY A 112 8.70 0.74 1.59
N ILE A 113 8.31 0.59 2.86
CA ILE A 113 9.13 0.95 4.02
C ILE A 113 10.24 -0.08 4.25
N THR A 114 9.95 -1.37 4.03
CA THR A 114 10.92 -2.46 4.15
C THR A 114 11.04 -3.15 2.81
N LYS A 115 12.27 -3.45 2.37
CA LYS A 115 12.52 -4.30 1.21
C LYS A 115 12.51 -5.76 1.68
N VAL A 116 11.71 -6.59 1.01
CA VAL A 116 11.77 -8.05 1.12
C VAL A 116 12.85 -8.57 0.21
#